data_AF-A0A4S0Q2P3-F1
#
_entry.id   AF-A0A4S0Q2P3-F1
#
_cell.length_a   1.000
_cell.length_b   1.000
_cell.length_c   1.000
_cell.angle_alpha   90.00
_cell.angle_beta   90.00
_cell.angle_gamma   90.00
#
_symmetry.space_group_name_H-M   'P 1'
#
loop_
_entity.id
_entity.type
_entity.pdbx_description
1 polymer ?
#
loop_
_entity_poly.entity_id
_entity_poly.type
_entity_poly.pdbx_seq_one_letter_code
_entity_poly.pdbx_strand_id
1 'polypeptide(L)'
;ANYVVHYGWVRGRGWGTEVIVPAKVSCSLEGPDQGKKFADWVAMGIRRADNKAFQASELKAEGLLLMPAGRSGPAFIVTPNFYVLKEYNTSDLYA
;
A
#
# COMPACT_ATOMS: atom_id res chain seq x y z
N ALA A 1 -18.15 -4.99 -16.23
CA ALA A 1 -16.68 -5.09 -16.30
C ALA A 1 -15.97 -3.82 -16.79
N ASN A 2 -16.66 -2.71 -17.10
CA ASN A 2 -16.05 -1.50 -17.66
C ASN A 2 -15.74 -0.38 -16.65
N TYR A 3 -16.09 -0.53 -15.37
CA TYR A 3 -15.96 0.58 -14.41
C TYR A 3 -14.53 0.73 -13.86
N VAL A 4 -13.79 -0.37 -13.68
CA VAL A 4 -12.46 -0.36 -13.03
C VAL A 4 -11.33 0.09 -13.99
N VAL A 5 -11.52 -0.04 -15.30
CA VAL A 5 -10.48 0.27 -16.31
C VAL A 5 -10.38 1.78 -16.57
N HIS A 6 -11.46 2.54 -16.36
CA HIS A 6 -11.46 3.99 -16.61
C HIS A 6 -10.79 4.83 -15.51
N TYR A 7 -10.53 4.25 -14.33
CA TYR A 7 -10.00 4.96 -13.16
C TYR A 7 -8.53 4.65 -12.84
N GLY A 8 -7.76 4.09 -13.78
CA GLY A 8 -6.31 3.93 -13.62
C GLY A 8 -5.84 2.59 -13.05
N TRP A 9 -6.64 1.53 -13.17
CA TRP A 9 -6.23 0.18 -12.78
C TRP A 9 -4.97 -0.30 -13.52
N VAL A 10 -3.97 -0.71 -12.75
CA VAL A 10 -2.70 -1.28 -13.22
C VAL A 10 -2.83 -2.80 -13.27
N ARG A 11 -2.89 -3.37 -14.48
CA ARG A 11 -2.96 -4.83 -14.68
C ARG A 11 -1.71 -5.52 -14.15
N GLY A 12 -1.90 -6.70 -13.57
CA GLY A 12 -0.80 -7.52 -13.02
C GLY A 12 -0.27 -7.04 -11.67
N ARG A 13 -0.78 -5.93 -11.13
CA ARG A 13 -0.41 -5.40 -9.82
C ARG A 13 -1.55 -5.62 -8.82
N GLY A 14 -1.22 -6.11 -7.63
CA GLY A 14 -2.21 -6.25 -6.54
C GLY A 14 -2.62 -4.88 -5.98
N TRP A 15 -3.67 -4.86 -5.16
CA TRP A 15 -4.12 -3.64 -4.47
C TRP A 15 -3.14 -3.18 -3.37
N GLY A 16 -2.38 -4.11 -2.80
CA GLY A 16 -1.44 -3.82 -1.73
C GLY A 16 -0.78 -5.08 -1.18
N THR A 17 0.03 -4.91 -0.15
CA THR A 17 0.70 -6.01 0.56
C THR A 17 0.75 -5.67 2.04
N GLU A 18 0.38 -6.64 2.89
CA GLU A 18 0.50 -6.50 4.34
C GLU A 18 1.98 -6.49 4.74
N VAL A 19 2.34 -5.57 5.63
CA VAL A 19 3.71 -5.31 6.05
C VAL A 19 3.84 -5.19 7.55
N ILE A 20 5.05 -5.44 8.03
CA ILE A 20 5.48 -5.13 9.38
C ILE A 20 6.27 -3.83 9.34
N VAL A 21 5.84 -2.86 10.14
CA VAL A 21 6.42 -1.52 10.20
C VAL A 21 7.25 -1.37 11.48
N PRO A 22 8.58 -1.21 11.39
CA PRO A 22 9.42 -1.03 12.57
C PRO A 22 9.02 0.20 13.38
N ALA A 23 9.18 0.16 14.71
CA ALA A 23 8.82 1.25 15.63
C ALA A 23 9.46 2.61 15.27
N LYS A 24 10.64 2.60 14.63
CA LYS A 24 11.37 3.81 14.18
C LYS A 24 10.73 4.53 12.99
N VAL A 25 9.86 3.87 12.22
CA VAL A 25 9.18 4.51 11.07
C VAL A 25 8.03 5.36 11.63
N SER A 26 7.96 6.64 11.26
CA SER A 26 6.91 7.53 11.77
C SER A 26 5.54 7.19 11.17
N CYS A 27 4.48 7.22 11.97
CA CYS A 27 3.10 7.11 11.47
C CYS A 27 2.69 8.30 10.60
N SER A 28 3.39 9.44 10.69
CA SER A 28 3.16 10.60 9.83
C SER A 28 3.45 10.35 8.34
N LEU A 29 4.04 9.19 8.02
CA LEU A 29 4.28 8.74 6.65
C LEU A 29 3.08 7.97 6.07
N GLU A 30 1.99 7.82 6.83
CA GLU A 30 0.73 7.27 6.35
C GLU A 30 -0.02 8.27 5.47
N GLY A 31 -0.77 7.75 4.49
CA GLY A 31 -1.75 8.54 3.73
C GLY A 31 -1.40 8.76 2.25
N PRO A 32 -2.37 9.30 1.47
CA PRO A 32 -2.27 9.43 0.02
C PRO A 32 -1.15 10.36 -0.46
N ASP A 33 -0.74 11.34 0.35
CA ASP A 33 0.27 12.33 -0.03
C ASP A 33 1.70 11.91 0.36
N GLN A 34 1.85 10.74 0.98
CA GLN A 34 3.13 10.25 1.54
C GLN A 34 3.74 9.11 0.71
N GLY A 35 3.35 8.97 -0.55
CA GLY A 35 3.84 7.94 -1.46
C GLY A 35 5.37 7.89 -1.56
N LYS A 36 5.92 6.67 -1.57
CA LYS A 36 7.36 6.40 -1.76
C LYS A 36 7.57 5.17 -2.61
N LYS A 37 8.77 5.01 -3.17
CA LYS A 37 9.11 3.76 -3.84
C LYS A 37 9.15 2.62 -2.84
N PHE A 38 8.78 1.42 -3.26
CA PHE A 38 8.90 0.22 -2.42
C PHE A 38 10.34 0.02 -1.92
N ALA A 39 11.35 0.35 -2.72
CA ALA A 39 12.74 0.33 -2.28
C ALA A 39 13.01 1.23 -1.06
N ASP A 40 12.38 2.41 -0.99
CA ASP A 40 12.55 3.35 0.12
C ASP A 40 11.89 2.81 1.40
N TRP A 41 10.70 2.22 1.28
CA TRP A 41 10.03 1.55 2.40
C TRP A 41 10.87 0.39 2.94
N VAL A 42 11.43 -0.43 2.05
CA VAL A 42 12.35 -1.51 2.41
C VAL A 42 13.60 -0.98 3.10
N ALA A 43 14.18 0.12 2.60
CA ALA A 43 15.33 0.76 3.24
C ALA A 43 15.03 1.31 4.64
N MET A 44 13.78 1.74 4.89
CA MET A 44 13.30 2.11 6.23
C MET A 44 13.12 0.90 7.16
N GLY A 45 13.19 -0.32 6.63
CA GLY A 45 13.05 -1.59 7.35
C GLY A 45 11.63 -2.16 7.31
N ILE A 46 10.73 -1.57 6.51
CA ILE A 46 9.41 -2.17 6.27
C ILE A 46 9.62 -3.46 5.47
N ARG A 47 8.95 -4.53 5.90
CA ARG A 47 9.03 -5.85 5.27
C ARG A 47 7.65 -6.46 5.15
N ARG A 48 7.47 -7.38 4.21
CA ARG A 48 6.22 -8.13 4.07
C ARG A 48 5.95 -8.94 5.33
N ALA A 49 4.68 -9.02 5.73
CA ALA A 49 4.26 -9.81 6.89
C ALA A 49 4.58 -11.32 6.71
N ASP A 50 4.56 -11.80 5.46
CA ASP A 50 4.91 -13.17 5.08
C ASP A 50 6.43 -13.44 4.94
N ASN A 51 7.28 -12.49 5.34
CA ASN A 51 8.75 -12.54 5.24
C ASN A 51 9.33 -12.72 3.83
N LYS A 52 8.51 -12.66 2.77
CA LYS A 52 9.03 -12.70 1.40
C LYS A 52 9.61 -11.33 1.01
N ALA A 53 10.50 -11.33 0.04
CA ALA A 53 10.93 -10.09 -0.60
C ALA A 53 9.80 -9.49 -1.46
N PHE A 54 9.83 -8.18 -1.65
CA PHE A 54 9.10 -7.57 -2.75
C PHE A 54 9.72 -8.00 -4.09
N GLN A 55 8.91 -8.12 -5.13
CA GLN A 55 9.41 -8.42 -6.47
C GLN A 55 10.33 -7.29 -6.94
N ALA A 56 11.41 -7.62 -7.65
CA ALA A 56 12.37 -6.61 -8.11
C ALA A 56 11.73 -5.54 -9.02
N SER A 57 10.71 -5.92 -9.79
CA SER A 57 9.90 -5.00 -10.60
C SER A 57 9.11 -4.00 -9.73
N GLU A 58 8.64 -4.43 -8.56
CA GLU A 58 7.83 -3.62 -7.65
C GLU A 58 8.67 -2.59 -6.91
N LEU A 59 9.95 -2.86 -6.66
CA LEU A 59 10.85 -1.97 -5.89
C LEU A 59 10.96 -0.55 -6.47
N LYS A 60 10.75 -0.39 -7.78
CA LYS A 60 10.80 0.90 -8.48
C LYS A 60 9.44 1.62 -8.50
N ALA A 61 8.35 0.91 -8.23
CA ALA A 61 7.00 1.45 -8.23
C ALA A 61 6.72 2.18 -6.91
N GLU A 62 5.78 3.12 -6.96
CA GLU A 62 5.32 3.85 -5.78
C GLU A 62 4.24 3.07 -5.04
N GLY A 63 4.30 3.10 -3.70
CA GLY A 63 3.28 2.59 -2.81
C GLY A 63 3.11 3.50 -1.60
N LEU A 64 1.96 3.37 -0.94
CA LEU A 64 1.55 4.25 0.14
C LEU A 64 1.33 3.45 1.40
N LEU A 65 1.75 3.98 2.54
CA LEU A 65 1.52 3.35 3.83
C LEU A 65 0.06 3.58 4.26
N LEU A 66 -0.61 2.50 4.64
CA LEU A 66 -1.98 2.49 5.17
C LEU A 66 -2.01 1.71 6.48
N MET A 67 -2.60 2.29 7.53
CA MET A 67 -2.79 1.69 8.85
C MET A 67 -4.25 1.90 9.32
N PRO A 68 -5.21 1.06 8.87
CA PRO A 68 -6.64 1.31 9.10
C PRO A 68 -7.06 1.40 10.57
N ALA A 69 -6.32 0.74 11.47
CA ALA A 69 -6.53 0.79 12.91
C ALA A 69 -5.33 1.41 13.65
N GLY A 70 -4.59 2.28 12.96
CA GLY A 70 -3.35 2.88 13.44
C GLY A 70 -2.26 1.84 13.71
N ARG A 71 -1.24 2.24 14.49
CA ARG A 71 -0.01 1.47 14.67
C ARG A 71 -0.18 0.11 15.36
N SER A 72 -1.25 -0.05 16.13
CA SER A 72 -1.55 -1.30 16.85
C SER A 72 -2.29 -2.32 15.98
N GLY A 73 -2.72 -1.93 14.78
CA GLY A 73 -3.42 -2.78 13.82
C GLY A 73 -2.52 -3.29 12.70
N PRO A 74 -3.12 -3.94 11.68
CA PRO A 74 -2.41 -4.31 10.47
C PRO A 74 -1.98 -3.07 9.69
N ALA A 75 -0.85 -3.19 8.99
CA ALA A 75 -0.32 -2.15 8.12
C ALA A 75 -0.11 -2.71 6.70
N PHE A 76 -0.30 -1.86 5.71
CA PHE A 76 -0.18 -2.24 4.30
C PHE A 76 0.65 -1.20 3.56
N ILE A 77 1.43 -1.66 2.57
CA ILE A 77 1.83 -0.78 1.48
C ILE A 77 0.85 -1.02 0.34
N VAL A 78 0.01 -0.03 0.06
CA VAL A 78 -1.02 -0.08 -0.99
C VAL A 78 -0.53 0.53 -2.29
N THR A 79 -1.09 0.07 -3.40
CA THR A 79 -0.81 0.54 -4.74
C THR A 79 -1.94 1.46 -5.22
N PRO A 80 -1.81 2.15 -6.37
CA PRO A 80 -2.91 2.91 -6.94
C PRO A 80 -4.20 2.09 -7.14
N ASN A 81 -4.08 0.76 -7.33
CA ASN A 81 -5.25 -0.12 -7.46
C ASN A 81 -6.12 -0.14 -6.20
N PHE A 82 -5.57 0.14 -5.01
CA PHE A 82 -6.37 0.29 -3.80
C PHE A 82 -7.37 1.45 -3.91
N TYR A 83 -6.92 2.61 -4.43
CA TYR A 83 -7.79 3.78 -4.58
C TYR A 83 -8.86 3.56 -5.65
N VAL A 84 -8.54 2.84 -6.72
CA VAL A 84 -9.56 2.40 -7.72
C VAL A 84 -10.64 1.53 -7.07
N LEU A 85 -10.25 0.64 -6.16
CA LEU A 85 -11.21 -0.20 -5.43
C LEU A 85 -12.03 0.61 -4.42
N LYS A 86 -11.42 1.59 -3.74
CA LYS A 86 -12.11 2.48 -2.79
C LYS A 86 -13.14 3.35 -3.50
N GLU A 87 -12.83 3.86 -4.69
CA GLU A 87 -13.79 4.62 -5.51
C GLU A 87 -14.94 3.74 -6.03
N TYR A 88 -14.68 2.45 -6.28
CA TYR A 88 -15.72 1.51 -6.72
C TYR A 88 -16.68 1.08 -5.59
N ASN A 89 -16.23 1.12 -4.33
CA ASN A 89 -17.04 0.75 -3.18
C ASN A 89 -16.88 1.80 -2.06
N THR A 90 -17.71 2.84 -2.11
CA THR A 90 -17.83 3.88 -1.07
C THR A 90 -18.56 3.36 0.18
N SER A 91 -18.14 2.21 0.71
CA SER A 91 -18.52 1.77 2.05
C SER A 91 -17.34 2.03 2.98
N ASP A 92 -17.56 2.90 3.96
CA ASP A 92 -16.59 3.41 4.94
C ASP A 92 -15.98 2.33 5.88
N LEU A 93 -16.22 1.04 5.63
CA LEU A 93 -15.77 -0.08 6.47
C LEU A 93 -14.34 -0.57 6.16
N TYR A 94 -13.66 0.01 5.17
CA TYR A 94 -12.28 -0.37 4.80
C TYR A 94 -11.32 0.83 4.64
N ALA A 95 -11.78 2.05 4.94
CA ALA A 95 -11.01 3.29 4.76
C ALA A 95 -10.28 3.69 6.03
#